data_AF-A0A4Q5PNP6-F1
#
_entry.id   AF-A0A4Q5PNP6-F1
#
_cell.length_a   1.000
_cell.length_b   1.000
_cell.length_c   1.000
_cell.angle_alpha   90.00
_cell.angle_beta   90.00
_cell.angle_gamma   90.00
#
_symmetry.space_group_name_H-M   'P 1'
#
loop_
_entity.id
_entity.type
_entity.pdbx_description
1 polymer ?
#
loop_
_entity_poly.entity_id
_entity_poly.type
_entity_poly.pdbx_seq_one_letter_code
_entity_poly.pdbx_strand_id
1 'polypeptide(L)' 'MATIASTPSPARSEQSSAQPGLLREIRQFWQTFFVAAFNPYHPEQHYMRGPGPACRAKETAPTSH' A
#
# COMPACT_ATOMS: atom_id res chain seq x y z
N MET A 1 -22.87 -61.41 -22.55
CA MET A 1 -22.92 -60.67 -21.27
C MET A 1 -22.04 -59.44 -21.44
N ALA A 2 -22.62 -58.25 -21.64
CA ALA A 2 -21.86 -57.01 -21.88
C ALA A 2 -22.07 -56.05 -20.70
N THR A 3 -20.99 -55.73 -19.99
CA THR A 3 -21.00 -54.77 -18.87
C THR A 3 -20.65 -53.39 -19.41
N ILE A 4 -21.61 -52.48 -19.38
CA ILE A 4 -21.39 -51.04 -19.59
C ILE A 4 -20.87 -50.44 -18.28
N ALA A 5 -19.56 -50.20 -18.21
CA ALA A 5 -18.98 -49.44 -17.11
C ALA A 5 -19.15 -47.95 -17.39
N SER A 6 -20.13 -47.31 -16.75
CA SER A 6 -20.23 -45.85 -16.70
C SER A 6 -19.26 -45.33 -15.65
N THR A 7 -18.09 -44.87 -16.09
CA THR A 7 -17.21 -44.04 -15.26
C THR A 7 -17.88 -42.68 -15.06
N PRO A 8 -18.08 -42.21 -13.81
CA PRO A 8 -18.50 -40.84 -13.60
C PRO A 8 -17.39 -39.91 -14.09
N SER A 9 -17.69 -39.18 -15.17
CA SER A 9 -16.89 -38.03 -15.59
C SER A 9 -16.89 -37.05 -14.42
N PRO A 10 -15.74 -36.63 -13.87
CA PRO A 10 -15.74 -35.61 -12.83
C PRO A 10 -16.41 -34.40 -13.47
N ALA A 11 -17.57 -34.02 -12.94
CA ALA A 11 -18.24 -32.80 -13.32
C ALA A 11 -17.17 -31.72 -13.34
N ARG A 12 -16.84 -31.24 -14.55
CA ARG A 12 -15.91 -30.15 -14.77
C ARG A 12 -16.51 -29.02 -13.99
N SER A 13 -16.01 -28.83 -12.77
CA SER A 13 -16.28 -27.66 -11.97
C SER A 13 -16.02 -26.52 -12.92
N GLU A 14 -17.08 -25.79 -13.25
CA GLU A 14 -16.96 -24.53 -13.91
C GLU A 14 -16.12 -23.67 -12.99
N GLN A 15 -14.80 -23.75 -13.20
CA GLN A 15 -13.87 -22.75 -12.76
C GLN A 15 -14.26 -21.55 -13.58
N SER A 16 -15.28 -20.85 -13.09
CA SER A 16 -15.66 -19.54 -13.52
C SER A 16 -14.46 -18.67 -13.14
N SER A 17 -13.47 -18.67 -14.03
CA SER A 17 -12.29 -17.83 -14.01
C SER A 17 -12.72 -16.41 -14.39
N ALA A 18 -13.70 -15.89 -13.65
CA ALA A 18 -14.17 -14.54 -13.76
C ALA A 18 -13.19 -13.65 -13.00
N GLN A 19 -12.18 -13.19 -13.73
CA GLN A 19 -11.41 -11.97 -13.47
C GLN A 19 -10.55 -11.92 -12.18
N PRO A 20 -9.52 -12.79 -12.05
CA PRO A 20 -8.49 -12.59 -11.02
C PRO A 20 -7.73 -11.26 -11.20
N GLY A 21 -7.72 -10.65 -12.40
CA GLY A 21 -7.02 -9.40 -12.68
C GLY A 21 -7.65 -8.17 -12.03
N LEU A 22 -8.95 -7.93 -12.27
CA LEU A 22 -9.65 -6.74 -11.76
C LEU A 22 -9.74 -6.73 -10.23
N LEU A 23 -10.07 -7.87 -9.62
CA LEU A 23 -10.14 -7.99 -8.16
C LEU A 23 -8.76 -7.78 -7.51
N ARG A 24 -7.70 -8.23 -8.18
CA ARG A 24 -6.32 -8.02 -7.72
C ARG A 24 -5.94 -6.54 -7.77
N GLU A 25 -6.33 -5.84 -8.82
CA GLU A 25 -6.07 -4.40 -8.96
C GLU A 25 -6.84 -3.58 -7.90
N ILE A 26 -8.13 -3.88 -7.70
CA ILE A 26 -8.95 -3.28 -6.64
C ILE A 26 -8.29 -3.53 -5.27
N ARG A 27 -7.84 -4.75 -4.98
CA ARG A 27 -7.16 -5.07 -3.73
C ARG A 27 -5.87 -4.27 -3.55
N GLN A 28 -5.06 -4.13 -4.59
CA GLN A 28 -3.80 -3.36 -4.54
C GLN A 28 -4.05 -1.87 -4.28
N PHE A 29 -5.09 -1.31 -4.91
CA PHE A 29 -5.52 0.05 -4.66
C PHE A 29 -5.90 0.24 -3.19
N TRP A 30 -6.78 -0.62 -2.65
CA TRP A 30 -7.20 -0.53 -1.26
C TRP A 30 -6.02 -0.67 -0.29
N GLN A 31 -5.09 -1.61 -0.55
CA GLN A 31 -3.89 -1.77 0.27
C GLN A 31 -3.06 -0.47 0.33
N THR A 32 -2.84 0.18 -0.81
CA THR A 32 -2.09 1.45 -0.87
C THR A 32 -2.84 2.57 -0.18
N PHE A 33 -4.17 2.64 -0.38
CA PHE A 33 -5.03 3.62 0.25
C PHE A 33 -5.00 3.52 1.78
N PHE A 34 -5.12 2.32 2.35
CA PHE A 34 -5.05 2.14 3.80
C PHE A 34 -3.69 2.58 4.38
N VAL A 35 -2.59 2.23 3.71
CA VAL A 35 -1.24 2.64 4.14
C VAL A 35 -1.09 4.16 4.10
N ALA A 36 -1.64 4.85 3.11
CA ALA A 36 -1.58 6.30 3.00
C ALA A 36 -2.54 7.02 3.96
N ALA A 37 -3.78 6.55 4.07
CA ALA A 37 -4.83 7.15 4.87
C ALA A 37 -4.58 6.99 6.38
N PHE A 38 -4.01 5.84 6.78
CA PHE A 38 -3.68 5.55 8.17
C PHE A 38 -2.17 5.59 8.42
N ASN A 39 -1.39 6.19 7.51
CA ASN A 39 0.00 6.52 7.83
C ASN A 39 -0.06 7.50 9.00
N PRO A 40 0.47 7.15 10.18
CA PRO A 40 0.57 8.11 11.26
C PRO A 40 1.38 9.28 10.72
N TYR A 41 0.77 10.46 10.66
CA TYR A 41 1.52 11.67 10.37
C TYR A 41 2.66 11.71 11.39
N HIS A 42 3.91 11.70 10.90
CA HIS A 42 5.13 11.75 11.70
C HIS A 42 5.65 13.19 11.71
N PRO A 43 5.02 14.08 12.50
CA PRO A 43 5.43 15.47 12.55
C PRO A 43 6.85 15.62 13.15
N GLU A 44 7.34 14.60 13.88
CA GLU A 44 8.73 14.42 14.34
C GLU A 44 9.78 14.63 13.24
N GLN A 45 9.46 14.28 11.98
CA GLN A 45 10.35 14.52 10.83
C GLN A 45 10.39 15.99 10.39
N HIS A 46 9.36 16.76 10.74
CA HIS A 46 9.14 18.12 10.27
C HIS A 46 9.53 19.18 11.31
N TYR A 47 9.46 18.87 12.61
CA TYR A 47 9.76 19.86 13.67
C TYR A 47 11.08 19.66 14.42
N MET A 48 11.89 18.65 14.09
CA MET A 48 13.19 18.46 14.75
C MET A 48 14.39 18.93 13.92
N ARG A 49 14.18 19.70 12.87
CA ARG A 49 15.26 20.52 12.29
C ARG A 49 15.21 21.86 13.03
N GLY A 50 16.02 22.00 14.07
CA GLY A 50 16.19 23.25 14.81
C GLY A 50 16.44 24.46 13.89
N PRO A 51 16.61 25.67 14.45
CA PRO A 51 16.77 26.91 13.70
C PRO A 51 17.66 26.71 12.46
N GLY A 52 17.04 26.84 11.28
CA GLY A 52 17.74 26.60 10.02
C GLY A 52 18.98 27.49 9.88
N PRO A 53 19.86 27.26 8.91
CA PRO A 53 21.08 28.05 8.73
C PRO A 53 20.84 29.57 8.65
N ALA A 54 19.68 29.99 8.14
CA ALA A 54 19.26 31.39 8.14
C ALA A 54 19.00 32.00 9.53
N CYS A 55 18.67 31.17 10.53
CA CYS A 55 18.49 31.58 11.91
C CYS A 55 19.85 31.65 12.64
N ARG A 56 20.76 30.69 12.39
CA ARG A 56 22.16 30.73 12.87
C ARG A 56 22.93 31.97 12.40
N ALA A 57 22.70 32.41 11.16
CA ALA A 57 23.35 33.61 10.62
C ALA A 57 23.02 34.90 11.40
N LYS A 58 21.86 34.95 12.06
CA LYS A 58 21.42 36.10 12.87
C LYS A 58 22.14 36.13 14.22
N GLU A 59 22.44 34.96 14.80
CA GLU A 59 23.17 34.83 16.06
C GLU A 59 24.66 35.15 15.90
N THR A 60 25.23 34.87 14.72
CA THR A 60 26.62 35.24 14.38
C THR A 60 26.77 36.69 13.96
N ALA A 61 25.68 37.43 13.76
CA ALA A 61 25.77 38.86 13.53
C ALA A 61 26.20 39.50 14.86
N PRO A 62 27.35 40.20 14.91
CA PRO A 62 27.75 40.90 16.11
C PRO A 62 26.64 41.89 16.47
N THR A 63 26.01 41.66 17.61
CA THR A 63 25.11 42.63 18.21
C THR A 63 26.01 43.76 18.69
N SER A 64 26.23 44.76 17.82
CA SER A 64 26.95 45.97 18.19
C SER A 64 26.19 46.62 19.33
N HIS A 65 26.79 46.60 20.51
CA HIS A 65 26.33 47.26 21.71
C HIS A 65 27.40 48.22 22.22
#